data_AF-A0AAW6XZZ3-F1
#
_entry.id   AF-A0AAW6XZZ3-F1
#
_cell.length_a   1.000
_cell.length_b   1.000
_cell.length_c   1.000
_cell.angle_alpha   90.00
_cell.angle_beta   90.00
_cell.angle_gamma   90.00
#
_symmetry.space_group_name_H-M   'P 1'
#
loop_
_entity.id
_entity.type
_entity.pdbx_description
1 polymer ?
#
loop_
_entity_poly.entity_id
_entity_poly.type
_entity_poly.pdbx_seq_one_letter_code
_entity_poly.pdbx_strand_id
1 'polypeptide(L)'
;NFTRTANRHDYAVSPFEDTVLNKLDQAGIDTYAVGKINDIFNGSGINHDMGHNKSNSHGIDTLIKTMGLSEFEKGFSFTNLVDFDALYGHRRDPHGYRDCLHEFDERLPE
;
A
#
# COMPACT_ATOMS: atom_id res chain seq x y z
N ASN A 1 -22.31 -8.08 -23.15
CA ASN A 1 -21.89 -8.02 -21.73
C ASN A 1 -20.46 -8.51 -21.61
N PHE A 2 -19.50 -7.61 -21.35
CA PHE A 2 -18.08 -7.95 -21.19
C PHE A 2 -17.66 -7.91 -19.73
N THR A 3 -16.78 -8.83 -19.31
CA THR A 3 -16.22 -8.92 -17.96
C THR A 3 -14.72 -9.18 -18.04
N ARG A 4 -13.92 -8.50 -17.20
CA ARG A 4 -12.46 -8.75 -17.11
C ARG A 4 -12.22 -10.11 -16.44
N THR A 5 -11.24 -10.86 -16.92
CA THR A 5 -10.79 -12.14 -16.32
C THR A 5 -9.56 -11.92 -15.45
N ALA A 6 -9.13 -12.95 -14.72
CA ALA A 6 -7.91 -12.92 -13.90
C ALA A 6 -6.60 -12.98 -14.72
N ASN A 7 -6.65 -13.08 -16.06
CA ASN A 7 -5.48 -13.24 -16.92
C ASN A 7 -4.66 -11.94 -17.13
N ARG A 8 -4.81 -10.95 -16.25
CA ARG A 8 -4.05 -9.70 -16.31
C ARG A 8 -2.60 -10.00 -15.92
N HIS A 9 -1.65 -9.58 -16.76
CA HIS A 9 -0.24 -9.49 -16.43
C HIS A 9 0.20 -8.04 -16.57
N ASP A 10 0.92 -7.55 -15.57
CA ASP A 10 1.52 -6.22 -15.58
C ASP A 10 3.05 -6.37 -15.74
N TYR A 11 3.64 -5.53 -16.59
CA TYR A 11 5.08 -5.51 -16.83
C TYR A 11 5.64 -4.21 -16.26
N ALA A 12 5.79 -4.17 -14.93
CA ALA A 12 6.36 -3.03 -14.23
C ALA A 12 7.89 -3.01 -14.33
N VAL A 13 8.46 -1.82 -14.21
CA VAL A 13 9.91 -1.62 -14.17
C VAL A 13 10.33 -1.49 -12.71
N SER A 14 11.29 -2.30 -12.27
CA SER A 14 11.88 -2.17 -10.94
C SER A 14 12.62 -0.82 -10.81
N PRO A 15 12.79 -0.28 -9.60
CA PRO A 15 13.69 0.85 -9.36
C PRO A 15 15.05 0.63 -10.04
N PHE A 16 15.58 1.67 -10.70
CA PHE A 16 16.81 1.56 -11.50
C PHE A 16 18.08 1.39 -10.66
N GLU A 17 17.99 1.68 -9.36
CA GLU A 17 19.03 1.50 -8.36
C GLU A 17 18.40 1.04 -7.03
N ASP A 18 19.23 0.51 -6.12
CA ASP A 18 18.80 0.11 -4.79
C ASP A 18 18.18 1.28 -4.01
N THR A 19 16.96 1.07 -3.55
CA THR A 19 16.25 1.98 -2.65
C THR A 19 16.57 1.63 -1.19
N VAL A 20 16.07 2.45 -0.25
CA VAL A 20 16.16 2.12 1.19
C VAL A 20 15.48 0.78 1.51
N LEU A 21 14.39 0.40 0.80
CA LEU A 21 13.75 -0.91 0.95
C LEU A 21 14.75 -2.04 0.68
N ASN A 22 15.49 -1.94 -0.43
CA ASN A 22 16.54 -2.91 -0.76
C ASN A 22 17.63 -2.97 0.31
N LYS A 23 18.01 -1.81 0.88
CA LYS A 23 19.03 -1.78 1.94
C LYS A 23 18.54 -2.39 3.26
N LEU A 24 17.28 -2.20 3.61
CA LEU A 24 16.66 -2.84 4.78
C LEU A 24 16.61 -4.36 4.60
N ASP A 25 16.10 -4.82 3.46
CA ASP A 25 16.00 -6.25 3.14
C ASP A 25 17.38 -6.93 3.11
N GLN A 26 18.38 -6.32 2.45
CA GLN A 26 19.78 -6.80 2.44
C GLN A 26 20.39 -6.88 3.85
N ALA A 27 19.93 -6.06 4.79
CA ALA A 27 20.36 -6.07 6.19
C ALA A 27 19.55 -7.04 7.06
N GLY A 28 18.63 -7.82 6.48
CA GLY A 28 17.75 -8.75 7.20
C GLY A 28 16.69 -8.03 8.05
N ILE A 29 16.29 -6.82 7.66
CA ILE A 29 15.24 -6.06 8.32
C ILE A 29 13.94 -6.23 7.53
N ASP A 30 12.86 -6.62 8.21
CA ASP A 30 11.58 -6.85 7.56
C ASP A 30 11.00 -5.58 6.91
N THR A 31 10.41 -5.75 5.74
CA THR A 31 9.80 -4.71 4.91
C THR A 31 8.40 -5.16 4.49
N TYR A 32 7.41 -4.64 5.20
CA TYR A 32 5.99 -4.93 4.97
C TYR A 32 5.38 -3.90 4.01
N ALA A 33 4.73 -4.37 2.95
CA ALA A 33 4.06 -3.52 1.96
C ALA A 33 2.54 -3.70 2.04
N VAL A 34 1.79 -2.60 2.12
CA VAL A 34 0.31 -2.61 2.12
C VAL A 34 -0.22 -1.76 0.97
N GLY A 35 -1.16 -2.31 0.21
CA GLY A 35 -1.80 -1.63 -0.90
C GLY A 35 -0.96 -1.69 -2.18
N LYS A 36 -0.75 -0.54 -2.82
CA LYS A 36 -0.05 -0.47 -4.12
C LYS A 36 1.48 -0.47 -4.01
N ILE A 37 2.04 -0.53 -2.80
CA ILE A 37 3.49 -0.42 -2.60
C ILE A 37 4.24 -1.52 -3.36
N ASN A 38 3.80 -2.78 -3.28
CA ASN A 38 4.46 -3.88 -3.98
C ASN A 38 4.50 -3.67 -5.51
N ASP A 39 3.37 -3.27 -6.11
CA ASP A 39 3.30 -2.96 -7.55
C ASP A 39 4.22 -1.79 -7.94
N ILE A 40 4.26 -0.72 -7.14
CA ILE A 40 5.07 0.48 -7.43
C ILE A 40 6.56 0.16 -7.45
N PHE A 41 7.01 -0.70 -6.55
CA PHE A 41 8.40 -1.12 -6.46
C PHE A 41 8.70 -2.40 -7.26
N ASN A 42 7.71 -2.98 -7.94
CA ASN A 42 7.81 -4.28 -8.60
C ASN A 42 8.42 -5.36 -7.69
N GLY A 43 8.02 -5.37 -6.42
CA GLY A 43 8.55 -6.24 -5.36
C GLY A 43 10.00 -5.99 -4.93
N SER A 44 10.68 -4.97 -5.48
CA SER A 44 12.08 -4.69 -5.17
C SER A 44 12.27 -4.26 -3.71
N GLY A 45 12.96 -5.10 -2.93
CA GLY A 45 13.27 -4.83 -1.52
C GLY A 45 12.08 -4.99 -0.57
N ILE A 46 11.04 -5.73 -0.99
CA ILE A 46 9.86 -6.07 -0.18
C ILE A 46 9.91 -7.57 0.10
N ASN A 47 9.93 -7.94 1.38
CA ASN A 47 9.92 -9.34 1.80
C ASN A 47 8.57 -9.80 2.37
N HIS A 48 7.66 -8.88 2.72
CA HIS A 48 6.28 -9.20 3.11
C HIS A 48 5.27 -8.32 2.36
N ASP A 49 4.62 -8.85 1.32
CA ASP A 49 3.52 -8.17 0.63
C ASP A 49 2.16 -8.55 1.24
N MET A 50 1.46 -7.57 1.82
CA MET A 50 0.14 -7.74 2.43
C MET A 50 -1.01 -7.58 1.41
N GLY A 51 -0.68 -7.26 0.15
CA GLY A 51 -1.60 -7.21 -0.97
C GLY A 51 -2.38 -5.90 -1.13
N HIS A 52 -3.25 -5.87 -2.16
CA HIS A 52 -3.98 -4.67 -2.55
C HIS A 52 -5.14 -4.31 -1.63
N ASN A 53 -5.30 -3.00 -1.42
CA ASN A 53 -6.43 -2.43 -0.72
C ASN A 53 -7.71 -2.46 -1.58
N LYS A 54 -8.85 -2.75 -0.95
CA LYS A 54 -10.17 -2.55 -1.58
C LYS A 54 -10.66 -1.11 -1.48
N SER A 55 -10.21 -0.40 -0.45
CA SER A 55 -10.45 1.02 -0.15
C SER A 55 -9.39 1.49 0.86
N ASN A 56 -9.36 2.78 1.16
CA ASN A 56 -8.50 3.33 2.20
C ASN A 56 -8.76 2.68 3.57
N SER A 57 -10.02 2.52 3.98
CA SER A 57 -10.36 1.89 5.26
C SER A 57 -9.88 0.43 5.34
N HIS A 58 -10.06 -0.37 4.28
CA HIS A 58 -9.50 -1.73 4.21
C HIS A 58 -7.95 -1.74 4.30
N GLY A 59 -7.30 -0.70 3.76
CA GLY A 59 -5.86 -0.53 3.89
C GLY A 59 -5.41 -0.23 5.31
N ILE A 60 -6.15 0.60 6.03
CA ILE A 60 -5.90 0.89 7.45
C ILE A 60 -6.09 -0.37 8.30
N ASP A 61 -7.15 -1.15 8.07
CA ASP A 61 -7.37 -2.44 8.74
C ASP A 61 -6.19 -3.39 8.52
N THR A 62 -5.69 -3.44 7.28
CA THR A 62 -4.55 -4.29 6.92
C THR A 62 -3.27 -3.79 7.59
N LEU A 63 -3.05 -2.48 7.68
CA LEU A 63 -1.93 -1.89 8.40
C LEU A 63 -1.97 -2.23 9.90
N ILE A 64 -3.10 -2.00 10.57
CA ILE A 64 -3.27 -2.30 12.00
C ILE A 64 -3.06 -3.79 12.26
N LYS A 65 -3.64 -4.65 11.41
CA LYS A 65 -3.40 -6.11 11.48
C LYS A 65 -1.92 -6.45 11.33
N THR A 66 -1.22 -5.80 10.40
CA THR A 66 0.22 -6.00 10.17
C THR A 66 1.02 -5.58 11.40
N MET A 67 0.72 -4.42 11.99
CA MET A 67 1.35 -3.93 13.22
C MET A 67 1.14 -4.85 14.43
N GLY A 68 0.02 -5.59 14.45
CA GLY A 68 -0.29 -6.56 15.51
C GLY A 68 0.29 -7.96 15.31
N LEU A 69 1.05 -8.20 14.23
CA LEU A 69 1.67 -9.50 13.97
C LEU A 69 2.78 -9.78 14.98
N SER A 70 2.78 -10.99 15.55
CA SER A 70 3.80 -11.41 16.51
C SER A 70 5.20 -11.45 15.93
N GLU A 71 5.32 -11.75 14.64
CA GLU A 71 6.56 -11.81 13.90
C GLU A 71 7.12 -10.43 13.54
N PHE A 72 6.29 -9.39 13.55
CA PHE A 72 6.72 -8.03 13.21
C PHE A 72 7.29 -7.30 14.44
N GLU A 73 8.36 -7.85 15.00
CA GLU A 73 9.02 -7.29 16.19
C GLU A 73 9.90 -6.07 15.87
N LYS A 74 10.50 -6.05 14.67
CA LYS A 74 11.38 -4.97 14.20
C LYS A 74 11.36 -4.90 12.68
N GLY A 75 11.17 -3.71 12.13
CA GLY A 75 11.30 -3.50 10.70
C GLY A 75 10.64 -2.21 10.23
N PHE A 76 10.18 -2.22 8.99
CA PHE A 76 9.53 -1.10 8.33
C PHE A 76 8.23 -1.56 7.67
N SER A 77 7.14 -0.84 7.91
CA SER A 77 5.90 -1.00 7.15
C SER A 77 5.67 0.22 6.27
N PHE A 78 5.22 -0.02 5.03
CA PHE A 78 4.93 1.01 4.06
C PHE A 78 3.56 0.77 3.45
N THR A 79 2.66 1.74 3.66
CA THR A 79 1.27 1.68 3.23
C THR A 79 0.95 2.79 2.25
N ASN A 80 0.25 2.44 1.16
CA ASN A 80 -0.32 3.42 0.25
C ASN A 80 -1.86 3.40 0.28
N LEU A 81 -2.46 4.50 0.74
CA LEU A 81 -3.90 4.75 0.73
C LEU A 81 -4.26 5.57 -0.53
N VAL A 82 -4.85 4.91 -1.53
CA VAL A 82 -4.91 5.45 -2.91
C VAL A 82 -6.19 6.22 -3.24
N ASP A 83 -7.25 6.13 -2.42
CA ASP A 83 -8.57 6.65 -2.82
C ASP A 83 -8.56 8.18 -3.02
N PHE A 84 -7.72 8.89 -2.26
CA PHE A 84 -7.45 10.32 -2.41
C PHE A 84 -7.16 10.70 -3.87
N ASP A 85 -6.28 9.95 -4.52
CA ASP A 85 -5.86 10.18 -5.90
C ASP A 85 -6.87 9.60 -6.91
N ALA A 86 -7.20 8.32 -6.75
CA ALA A 86 -7.93 7.54 -7.76
C ALA A 86 -9.42 7.88 -7.85
N LEU A 87 -10.05 8.22 -6.72
CA LEU A 87 -11.49 8.49 -6.66
C LEU A 87 -11.80 9.99 -6.66
N TYR A 88 -10.96 10.82 -6.04
CA TYR A 88 -11.30 12.23 -5.78
C TYR A 88 -10.40 13.22 -6.51
N GLY A 89 -9.08 13.08 -6.40
CA GLY A 89 -8.09 13.98 -7.00
C GLY A 89 -8.18 14.05 -8.52
N HIS A 90 -8.07 12.89 -9.19
CA HIS A 90 -8.19 12.80 -10.65
C HIS A 90 -9.57 13.21 -11.18
N ARG A 91 -10.62 13.07 -10.36
CA ARG A 91 -12.00 13.45 -10.74
C ARG A 91 -12.34 14.89 -10.41
N ARG A 92 -11.41 15.65 -9.80
CA ARG A 92 -11.60 17.04 -9.37
C ARG A 92 -12.82 17.20 -8.45
N ASP A 93 -13.00 16.25 -7.53
CA ASP A 93 -14.05 16.28 -6.51
C ASP A 93 -13.48 16.75 -5.16
N PRO A 94 -13.53 18.06 -4.85
CA PRO A 94 -12.98 18.57 -3.60
C PRO A 94 -13.78 18.16 -2.37
N HIS A 95 -15.09 17.91 -2.50
CA HIS A 95 -15.94 17.51 -1.37
C HIS A 95 -15.64 16.07 -0.98
N GLY A 96 -15.61 15.15 -1.95
CA GLY A 96 -15.20 13.76 -1.70
C GLY A 96 -13.76 13.65 -1.20
N TYR A 97 -12.84 14.50 -1.69
CA TYR A 97 -11.46 14.52 -1.17
C TYR A 97 -11.43 14.94 0.31
N ARG A 98 -12.12 16.03 0.67
CA ARG A 98 -12.25 16.47 2.08
C ARG A 98 -12.82 15.35 2.95
N ASP A 99 -13.87 14.70 2.50
CA ASP A 99 -14.53 13.64 3.26
C ASP A 99 -13.59 12.44 3.45
N CYS A 100 -12.87 12.04 2.41
CA CYS A 100 -11.85 10.99 2.51
C CYS A 100 -10.70 11.35 3.48
N LEU A 101 -10.29 12.62 3.55
CA LEU A 101 -9.31 13.08 4.54
C LEU A 101 -9.86 12.99 5.95
N HIS A 102 -11.13 13.37 6.14
CA HIS A 102 -11.79 13.29 7.43
C HIS A 102 -11.97 11.85 7.91
N GLU A 103 -12.41 10.94 7.03
CA GLU A 103 -12.53 9.51 7.35
C GLU A 103 -11.18 8.89 7.74
N PHE A 104 -10.09 9.29 7.08
CA PHE A 104 -8.74 8.87 7.49
C PHE A 104 -8.35 9.43 8.86
N ASP A 105 -8.61 10.73 9.10
CA ASP A 105 -8.30 11.40 10.37
C ASP A 105 -9.06 10.76 11.56
N GLU A 106 -10.32 10.36 11.36
CA GLU A 106 -11.12 9.65 12.36
C GLU A 106 -10.53 8.29 12.77
N ARG A 107 -9.79 7.64 11.87
CA ARG A 107 -9.14 6.34 12.11
C ARG A 107 -7.72 6.44 12.63
N LEU A 108 -7.09 7.63 12.58
CA LEU A 108 -5.72 7.83 13.07
C LEU A 108 -5.51 7.47 14.56
N PRO A 109 -6.52 7.57 15.45
CA PRO A 109 -6.38 7.15 16.85
C PRO A 109 -6.37 5.63 17.11
N GLU A 110 -6.72 4.79 16.14
CA GLU A 110 -6.75 3.32 16.27
C GLU A 110 -5.33 2.70 16.32
#